data_AF-A0A1M3MUV7-F1
#
_entry.id   AF-A0A1M3MUV7-F1
#
_cell.length_a   1.000
_cell.length_b   1.000
_cell.length_c   1.000
_cell.angle_alpha   90.00
_cell.angle_beta   90.00
_cell.angle_gamma   90.00
#
_symmetry.space_group_name_H-M   'P 1'
#
loop_
_entity.id
_entity.type
_entity.pdbx_description
1 polymer ?
#
loop_
_entity_poly.entity_id
_entity_poly.type
_entity_poly.pdbx_seq_one_letter_code
_entity_poly.pdbx_strand_id
1 'polypeptide(L)'
;MQLSRLRSLGIVTGLLVAIGCGSSRSGFDDPEQAQDPSKPGTSSNGGDDKSGGFGGDVSGDVQLDPKNVTLIIDSATNPVTPGTVTYKVTSKGSDASTTAKLELEDPTLGTFAGPAFTSADALPGDKLGVSTTVKATTADGSALARLTLVKLRKTGAQRDFFFIVPYQQAPSPTNDVLEFGTNIKQVDVAFAMDTTASMGGSIDNLKKALSGTLLKDLQTAIPNVGLAIVDYRDYPVAPYGSKKSSGLPPIIPATPADWPVLVRQKVTSTLSAAQAAVGQYSAGGGNDDPESQIPAMQHILTGEALTWSGGSVAAVTPSPGHFGAVDFRPGSVPVVVNITDVNWHGENNDPYNFATPTMASLKTAFTTNNAFFVNLTSRTEAQANELSDATNSNVPPAAFNGACGVGQCCTGTSGDARNPTGPGGSCRLNFLHSDGKGVSTGIVKAIQAISVGAAYDVKAIASNDPKNPNGVDALKFIQALRAMEEGNAAAGCPAVAAKDSDGDGIKDTFLNVVVGTKVCFEVIPAKNTTVPPTNEPQFYNAFVDVIGVQGNVQLDKRSVLFLVPPKDLGVN
;
A
#
# COMPACT_ATOMS: atom_id res chain seq x y z
N MET A 1 6.52 -28.28 61.74
CA MET A 1 7.59 -29.27 61.41
C MET A 1 7.33 -29.72 59.99
N GLN A 2 8.16 -29.55 58.97
CA GLN A 2 9.53 -29.05 58.81
C GLN A 2 9.56 -28.09 57.62
N LEU A 3 10.36 -27.02 57.73
CA LEU A 3 10.77 -26.18 56.62
C LEU A 3 11.94 -26.84 55.89
N SER A 4 11.97 -26.76 54.55
CA SER A 4 13.21 -26.81 53.78
C SER A 4 13.21 -25.74 52.70
N ARG A 5 14.25 -24.91 52.78
CA ARG A 5 14.57 -23.70 52.03
C ARG A 5 14.86 -23.99 50.55
N LEU A 6 14.46 -23.07 49.66
CA LEU A 6 15.23 -22.78 48.45
C LEU A 6 15.51 -21.28 48.34
N ARG A 7 16.69 -20.99 47.82
CA ARG A 7 17.39 -19.70 47.82
C ARG A 7 16.96 -18.80 46.66
N SER A 8 17.18 -17.51 46.90
CA SER A 8 17.07 -16.33 46.03
C SER A 8 18.00 -16.32 44.81
N LEU A 9 17.55 -15.66 43.74
CA LEU A 9 18.20 -14.66 42.86
C LEU A 9 17.31 -14.62 41.59
N GLY A 10 16.75 -13.54 41.06
CA GLY A 10 17.17 -12.15 40.97
C GLY A 10 16.82 -11.71 39.54
N ILE A 11 15.68 -11.05 39.33
CA ILE A 11 15.35 -10.41 38.05
C ILE A 11 14.93 -8.97 38.36
N VAL A 12 15.84 -8.06 38.07
CA VAL A 12 15.60 -6.63 37.92
C VAL A 12 15.55 -6.37 36.43
N THR A 13 14.38 -5.97 35.90
CA THR A 13 14.32 -5.04 34.77
C THR A 13 13.03 -4.26 34.86
N GLY A 14 13.14 -3.00 35.28
CA GLY A 14 12.06 -2.02 35.18
C GLY A 14 11.84 -1.63 33.73
N LEU A 15 10.59 -1.64 33.29
CA LEU A 15 10.18 -1.08 32.02
C LEU A 15 9.70 0.36 32.29
N LEU A 16 10.52 1.33 31.86
CA LEU A 16 10.18 2.75 31.85
C LEU A 16 9.02 2.99 30.88
N VAL A 17 7.95 3.59 31.40
CA VAL A 17 6.86 4.19 30.64
C VAL A 17 7.40 5.46 29.98
N ALA A 18 7.56 5.44 28.66
CA ALA A 18 7.83 6.64 27.88
C ALA A 18 6.50 7.28 27.47
N ILE A 19 6.29 8.48 28.00
CA ILE A 19 5.19 9.40 27.71
C ILE A 19 5.32 9.83 26.25
N GLY A 20 4.32 9.50 25.42
CA GLY A 20 4.22 9.96 24.04
C GLY A 20 3.88 11.44 24.00
N CYS A 21 4.88 12.29 23.74
CA CYS A 21 4.67 13.64 23.23
C CYS A 21 4.23 13.55 21.77
N GLY A 22 3.10 14.19 21.45
CA GLY A 22 2.61 14.32 20.09
C GLY A 22 3.57 15.12 19.23
N SER A 23 3.94 14.54 18.08
CA SER A 23 4.68 15.23 17.03
C SER A 23 3.71 15.55 15.90
N SER A 24 3.56 16.83 15.64
CA SER A 24 2.78 17.41 14.56
C SER A 24 3.34 17.01 13.19
N ARG A 25 2.46 16.41 12.38
CA ARG A 25 2.28 16.54 10.91
C ARG A 25 3.52 16.37 10.00
N SER A 26 3.57 15.24 9.28
CA SER A 26 4.08 15.19 7.92
C SER A 26 3.09 15.92 7.01
N GLY A 27 3.58 16.80 6.13
CA GLY A 27 2.73 17.61 5.24
C GLY A 27 2.09 16.84 4.08
N PHE A 28 2.27 15.52 3.98
CA PHE A 28 1.93 14.77 2.76
C PHE A 28 1.37 13.35 2.97
N ASP A 29 1.07 12.94 4.20
CA ASP A 29 0.42 11.66 4.48
C ASP A 29 -1.07 11.86 4.77
N ASP A 30 -1.89 12.16 3.76
CA ASP A 30 -3.28 11.69 3.72
C ASP A 30 -3.97 11.92 2.37
N PRO A 31 -4.66 10.91 1.81
CA PRO A 31 -5.69 11.10 0.79
C PRO A 31 -7.07 10.94 1.45
N GLU A 32 -7.73 12.03 1.88
CA GLU A 32 -9.19 12.28 1.80
C GLU A 32 -9.70 13.37 2.76
N GLN A 33 -10.24 14.47 2.22
CA GLN A 33 -11.67 14.83 2.27
C GLN A 33 -11.88 16.27 1.78
N ALA A 34 -12.83 16.42 0.86
CA ALA A 34 -13.18 17.67 0.21
C ALA A 34 -13.79 18.67 1.19
N GLN A 35 -13.23 19.88 1.24
CA GLN A 35 -13.99 21.10 1.48
C GLN A 35 -13.46 22.20 0.55
N ASP A 36 -14.37 22.70 -0.27
CA ASP A 36 -14.18 23.72 -1.29
C ASP A 36 -13.94 25.10 -0.64
N PRO A 37 -12.81 25.78 -0.89
CA PRO A 37 -12.66 27.18 -0.50
C PRO A 37 -12.89 28.09 -1.72
N SER A 38 -13.93 28.90 -1.58
CA SER A 38 -14.29 30.10 -2.34
C SER A 38 -13.21 30.73 -3.25
N LYS A 39 -13.55 30.75 -4.53
CA LYS A 39 -13.10 31.62 -5.65
C LYS A 39 -12.20 32.82 -5.27
N PRO A 40 -10.96 32.92 -5.77
CA PRO A 40 -10.17 34.15 -5.70
C PRO A 40 -10.69 35.18 -6.71
N GLY A 41 -10.92 36.39 -6.21
CA GLY A 41 -11.29 37.54 -7.03
C GLY A 41 -10.20 37.93 -8.02
N THR A 42 -10.64 38.34 -9.21
CA THR A 42 -9.81 38.95 -10.24
C THR A 42 -9.26 40.30 -9.77
N SER A 43 -7.94 40.45 -9.72
CA SER A 43 -7.31 41.77 -9.88
C SER A 43 -6.07 41.65 -10.76
N SER A 44 -6.22 42.13 -11.98
CA SER A 44 -5.13 42.64 -12.81
C SER A 44 -4.39 43.76 -12.09
N ASN A 45 -3.05 43.70 -12.06
CA ASN A 45 -2.18 44.86 -12.31
C ASN A 45 -0.72 44.39 -12.39
N GLY A 46 -0.02 44.85 -13.43
CA GLY A 46 1.43 44.81 -13.49
C GLY A 46 2.03 45.66 -12.35
N GLY A 47 3.20 45.24 -11.88
CA GLY A 47 3.92 45.93 -10.81
C GLY A 47 5.35 45.43 -10.71
N ASP A 48 6.25 46.38 -10.79
CA ASP A 48 7.71 46.28 -10.79
C ASP A 48 8.34 45.61 -9.56
N ASP A 49 9.57 45.12 -9.78
CA ASP A 49 10.68 44.94 -8.84
C ASP A 49 10.44 45.33 -7.39
N LYS A 50 10.59 44.35 -6.45
CA LYS A 50 11.30 44.50 -5.16
C LYS A 50 11.75 43.13 -4.62
N SER A 51 12.90 42.62 -5.06
CA SER A 51 13.78 41.82 -4.19
C SER A 51 14.47 42.78 -3.23
N GLY A 52 14.16 42.67 -1.94
CA GLY A 52 14.68 43.59 -0.94
C GLY A 52 15.99 43.11 -0.33
N GLY A 53 17.06 43.90 -0.48
CA GLY A 53 18.20 43.91 0.45
C GLY A 53 19.54 44.23 -0.21
N PHE A 54 19.92 43.46 -1.23
CA PHE A 54 21.15 43.73 -1.99
C PHE A 54 20.77 44.12 -3.42
N GLY A 55 20.81 45.42 -3.73
CA GLY A 55 20.75 45.88 -5.13
C GLY A 55 21.78 45.12 -5.98
N GLY A 56 21.47 44.89 -7.26
CA GLY A 56 22.23 44.04 -8.19
C GLY A 56 23.65 44.49 -8.54
N ASP A 57 24.34 45.18 -7.63
CA ASP A 57 25.69 45.71 -7.80
C ASP A 57 26.73 44.58 -7.68
N VAL A 58 26.94 43.89 -8.80
CA VAL A 58 28.21 43.22 -9.08
C VAL A 58 29.17 44.30 -9.57
N SER A 59 30.31 44.46 -8.90
CA SER A 59 31.28 45.50 -9.24
C SER A 59 32.71 44.99 -9.07
N GLY A 60 33.63 45.48 -9.90
CA GLY A 60 35.02 45.06 -9.86
C GLY A 60 35.29 43.63 -10.34
N ASP A 61 36.53 43.18 -10.19
CA ASP A 61 36.96 41.82 -10.54
C ASP A 61 36.90 40.90 -9.32
N VAL A 62 35.68 40.71 -8.78
CA VAL A 62 35.42 39.84 -7.63
C VAL A 62 34.58 38.65 -8.06
N GLN A 63 34.98 37.45 -7.66
CA GLN A 63 34.27 36.21 -7.92
C GLN A 63 33.95 35.50 -6.61
N LEU A 64 32.75 34.94 -6.53
CA LEU A 64 32.27 34.15 -5.40
C LEU A 64 31.90 32.75 -5.91
N ASP A 65 32.48 31.73 -5.30
CA ASP A 65 32.25 30.33 -5.63
C ASP A 65 31.88 29.54 -4.36
N PRO A 66 30.83 28.70 -4.37
CA PRO A 66 29.90 28.44 -5.48
C PRO A 66 29.01 29.66 -5.80
N LYS A 67 28.77 29.90 -7.10
CA LYS A 67 27.82 30.95 -7.56
C LYS A 67 26.37 30.63 -7.21
N ASN A 68 26.06 29.34 -7.10
CA ASN A 68 24.74 28.82 -6.77
C ASN A 68 24.91 27.49 -6.05
N VAL A 69 24.36 27.38 -4.86
CA VAL A 69 24.49 26.18 -4.03
C VAL A 69 23.20 25.88 -3.30
N THR A 70 22.89 24.59 -3.20
CA THR A 70 21.79 24.07 -2.39
C THR A 70 22.36 23.32 -1.20
N LEU A 71 21.93 23.67 0.02
CA LEU A 71 22.29 22.97 1.25
C LEU A 71 21.06 22.33 1.88
N ILE A 72 21.27 21.14 2.45
CA ILE A 72 20.23 20.39 3.14
C ILE A 72 20.43 20.57 4.65
N ILE A 73 19.36 20.97 5.34
CA ILE A 73 19.21 20.93 6.79
C ILE A 73 18.62 19.56 7.13
N ASP A 74 19.38 18.68 7.78
CA ASP A 74 18.90 17.34 8.13
C ASP A 74 17.97 17.41 9.34
N SER A 75 16.67 17.28 9.08
CA SER A 75 15.63 17.29 10.11
C SER A 75 15.44 15.94 10.78
N ALA A 76 16.15 14.88 10.36
CA ALA A 76 16.06 13.56 10.97
C ALA A 76 16.81 13.45 12.31
N THR A 77 17.73 14.37 12.61
CA THR A 77 18.51 14.35 13.86
C THR A 77 17.89 15.25 14.92
N ASN A 78 18.19 14.97 16.20
CA ASN A 78 17.83 15.82 17.32
C ASN A 78 19.06 16.09 18.22
N PRO A 79 19.63 17.31 18.23
CA PRO A 79 19.18 18.48 17.46
C PRO A 79 19.37 18.28 15.94
N VAL A 80 18.66 19.08 15.14
CA VAL A 80 18.76 19.03 13.67
C VAL A 80 20.19 19.32 13.21
N THR A 81 20.62 18.71 12.11
CA THR A 81 21.97 18.95 11.59
C THR A 81 21.93 20.10 10.59
N PRO A 82 22.65 21.21 10.84
CA PRO A 82 22.63 22.35 9.93
C PRO A 82 23.37 22.04 8.62
N GLY A 83 22.97 22.73 7.55
CA GLY A 83 23.70 22.73 6.29
C GLY A 83 24.89 23.69 6.34
N THR A 84 26.03 23.29 5.78
CA THR A 84 27.26 24.10 5.76
C THR A 84 27.87 24.19 4.37
N VAL A 85 28.44 25.34 4.03
CA VAL A 85 29.26 25.52 2.81
C VAL A 85 30.41 26.47 3.10
N THR A 86 31.54 26.30 2.43
CA THR A 86 32.64 27.27 2.46
C THR A 86 32.70 27.97 1.12
N TYR A 87 32.63 29.29 1.12
CA TYR A 87 32.76 30.10 -0.08
C TYR A 87 34.22 30.44 -0.35
N LYS A 88 34.63 30.38 -1.61
CA LYS A 88 35.88 30.95 -2.10
C LYS A 88 35.60 32.31 -2.70
N VAL A 89 36.28 33.34 -2.20
CA VAL A 89 36.25 34.70 -2.77
C VAL A 89 37.56 34.95 -3.48
N THR A 90 37.50 35.31 -4.76
CA THR A 90 38.68 35.72 -5.53
C THR A 90 38.54 37.19 -5.90
N SER A 91 39.58 37.99 -5.67
CA SER A 91 39.64 39.40 -6.08
C SER A 91 40.87 39.61 -6.98
N LYS A 92 40.68 40.16 -8.18
CA LYS A 92 41.76 40.36 -9.18
C LYS A 92 42.60 39.10 -9.43
N GLY A 93 41.93 37.94 -9.47
CA GLY A 93 42.58 36.64 -9.63
C GLY A 93 43.32 36.08 -8.40
N SER A 94 43.33 36.79 -7.27
CA SER A 94 43.96 36.35 -6.01
C SER A 94 42.93 35.93 -4.96
N ASP A 95 43.26 34.95 -4.12
CA ASP A 95 42.38 34.50 -3.04
C ASP A 95 42.18 35.61 -2.00
N ALA A 96 40.92 35.99 -1.80
CA ALA A 96 40.47 37.00 -0.85
C ALA A 96 39.49 36.42 0.18
N SER A 97 39.38 35.09 0.30
CA SER A 97 38.36 34.42 1.11
C SER A 97 38.42 34.77 2.60
N THR A 98 39.59 35.11 3.13
CA THR A 98 39.80 35.47 4.54
C THR A 98 39.66 36.97 4.81
N THR A 99 39.74 37.81 3.78
CA THR A 99 39.66 39.28 3.89
C THR A 99 38.34 39.84 3.38
N ALA A 100 37.61 39.08 2.56
CA ALA A 100 36.29 39.42 2.08
C ALA A 100 35.25 39.40 3.22
N LYS A 101 34.34 40.37 3.20
CA LYS A 101 33.16 40.38 4.06
C LYS A 101 32.02 39.64 3.36
N LEU A 102 31.52 38.58 3.99
CA LEU A 102 30.37 37.80 3.51
C LEU A 102 29.13 38.11 4.34
N GLU A 103 28.02 38.40 3.66
CA GLU A 103 26.74 38.73 4.28
C GLU A 103 25.59 38.01 3.58
N LEU A 104 24.55 37.67 4.35
CA LEU A 104 23.29 37.17 3.84
C LEU A 104 22.25 38.28 3.73
N GLU A 105 21.41 38.19 2.72
CA GLU A 105 20.28 39.12 2.53
C GLU A 105 19.23 38.90 3.61
N ASP A 106 18.97 37.63 3.93
CA ASP A 106 18.19 37.23 5.09
C ASP A 106 19.11 36.63 6.16
N PRO A 107 19.53 37.42 7.18
CA PRO A 107 20.41 36.96 8.23
C PRO A 107 19.74 35.96 9.18
N THR A 108 18.42 35.75 9.09
CA THR A 108 17.73 34.75 9.92
C THR A 108 18.00 33.31 9.47
N LEU A 109 18.52 33.13 8.25
CA LEU A 109 18.74 31.83 7.64
C LEU A 109 20.07 31.16 8.04
N GLY A 110 20.95 31.88 8.72
CA GLY A 110 22.21 31.33 9.22
C GLY A 110 23.28 32.40 9.43
N THR A 111 24.51 31.95 9.67
CA THR A 111 25.64 32.83 10.00
C THR A 111 26.92 32.43 9.28
N PHE A 112 27.82 33.41 9.12
CA PHE A 112 29.16 33.20 8.58
C PHE A 112 30.21 33.23 9.69
N ALA A 113 31.16 32.30 9.63
CA ALA A 113 32.42 32.30 10.37
C ALA A 113 33.58 32.34 9.35
N GLY A 114 34.03 33.56 9.01
CA GLY A 114 34.90 33.77 7.86
C GLY A 114 34.22 33.33 6.56
N PRO A 115 34.87 32.51 5.71
CA PRO A 115 34.26 32.01 4.46
C PRO A 115 33.22 30.90 4.67
N ALA A 116 33.12 30.34 5.88
CA ALA A 116 32.23 29.21 6.17
C ALA A 116 30.85 29.71 6.60
N PHE A 117 29.82 29.29 5.88
CA PHE A 117 28.42 29.47 6.23
C PHE A 117 27.87 28.26 6.99
N THR A 118 27.04 28.52 8.00
CA THR A 118 26.22 27.51 8.70
C THR A 118 24.77 27.96 8.76
N SER A 119 23.83 27.12 8.33
CA SER A 119 22.40 27.42 8.35
C SER A 119 21.82 27.48 9.75
N ALA A 120 20.70 28.18 9.89
CA ALA A 120 19.80 28.01 11.03
C ALA A 120 19.12 26.62 11.02
N ASP A 121 18.50 26.27 12.15
CA ASP A 121 17.84 24.97 12.36
C ASP A 121 16.43 24.89 11.73
N ALA A 122 15.84 26.04 11.42
CA ALA A 122 14.49 26.17 10.90
C ALA A 122 14.43 27.14 9.73
N LEU A 123 13.52 26.85 8.80
CA LEU A 123 13.20 27.75 7.70
C LEU A 123 11.95 28.58 8.04
N PRO A 124 11.84 29.82 7.56
CA PRO A 124 10.66 30.65 7.79
C PRO A 124 9.39 30.02 7.18
N GLY A 125 8.32 30.00 7.97
CA GLY A 125 6.96 29.68 7.51
C GLY A 125 6.81 28.30 6.89
N ASP A 126 7.18 27.23 7.61
CA ASP A 126 7.01 25.81 7.23
C ASP A 126 7.40 25.45 5.78
N LYS A 127 8.22 26.28 5.13
CA LYS A 127 8.63 26.09 3.74
C LYS A 127 9.61 24.92 3.66
N LEU A 128 9.46 24.12 2.61
CA LEU A 128 10.36 23.02 2.28
C LEU A 128 11.77 23.51 1.91
N GLY A 129 11.84 24.64 1.21
CA GLY A 129 13.07 25.32 0.92
C GLY A 129 12.88 26.81 0.66
N VAL A 130 13.96 27.56 0.87
CA VAL A 130 14.03 29.02 0.68
C VAL A 130 15.37 29.34 0.04
N SER A 131 15.40 30.34 -0.81
CA SER A 131 16.66 30.88 -1.30
C SER A 131 16.88 32.30 -0.81
N THR A 132 18.15 32.67 -0.75
CA THR A 132 18.62 34.00 -0.37
C THR A 132 19.89 34.35 -1.14
N THR A 133 20.28 35.61 -1.10
CA THR A 133 21.50 36.11 -1.73
C THR A 133 22.64 36.17 -0.72
N VAL A 134 23.80 35.66 -1.11
CA VAL A 134 25.08 35.89 -0.42
C VAL A 134 25.82 37.00 -1.14
N LYS A 135 26.27 38.02 -0.41
CA LYS A 135 27.12 39.09 -0.93
C LYS A 135 28.52 38.96 -0.37
N ALA A 136 29.52 38.88 -1.25
CA ALA A 136 30.93 39.06 -0.92
C ALA A 136 31.36 40.48 -1.26
N THR A 137 32.00 41.17 -0.31
CA THR A 137 32.56 42.51 -0.51
C THR A 137 34.05 42.49 -0.20
N THR A 138 34.85 43.01 -1.13
CA THR A 138 36.29 43.23 -0.98
C THR A 138 36.63 44.71 -1.19
N ALA A 139 37.89 45.09 -1.02
CA ALA A 139 38.34 46.44 -1.36
C ALA A 139 38.23 46.74 -2.88
N ASP A 140 38.19 45.71 -3.72
CA ASP A 140 38.20 45.83 -5.18
C ASP A 140 36.82 45.71 -5.82
N GLY A 141 35.78 45.41 -5.03
CA GLY A 141 34.41 45.27 -5.53
C GLY A 141 33.54 44.29 -4.77
N SER A 142 32.44 43.86 -5.39
CA SER A 142 31.44 42.96 -4.82
C SER A 142 30.97 41.89 -5.80
N ALA A 143 30.69 40.71 -5.27
CA ALA A 143 30.09 39.59 -6.00
C ALA A 143 28.88 39.04 -5.25
N LEU A 144 27.93 38.47 -5.99
CA LEU A 144 26.73 37.84 -5.46
C LEU A 144 26.72 36.36 -5.80
N ALA A 145 26.14 35.54 -4.91
CA ALA A 145 25.84 34.14 -5.14
C ALA A 145 24.46 33.79 -4.60
N ARG A 146 23.84 32.74 -5.14
CA ARG A 146 22.62 32.17 -4.58
C ARG A 146 22.92 31.06 -3.59
N LEU A 147 22.22 31.12 -2.45
CA LEU A 147 22.15 30.06 -1.48
C LEU A 147 20.71 29.58 -1.39
N THR A 148 20.47 28.29 -1.60
CA THR A 148 19.18 27.63 -1.37
C THR A 148 19.31 26.70 -0.18
N LEU A 149 18.47 26.89 0.83
CA LEU A 149 18.36 25.99 1.98
C LEU A 149 17.11 25.14 1.82
N VAL A 150 17.25 23.83 2.00
CA VAL A 150 16.14 22.87 1.93
C VAL A 150 16.15 22.05 3.22
N LYS A 151 15.00 21.94 3.88
CA LYS A 151 14.87 21.17 5.11
C LYS A 151 14.23 19.82 4.81
N LEU A 152 14.99 18.74 4.98
CA LEU A 152 14.60 17.37 4.64
C LEU A 152 15.15 16.38 5.65
N ARG A 153 14.53 15.21 5.76
CA ARG A 153 15.07 14.06 6.48
C ARG A 153 16.09 13.39 5.57
N LYS A 154 17.39 13.59 5.83
CA LYS A 154 18.45 12.99 5.00
C LYS A 154 18.76 11.55 5.41
N THR A 155 18.46 11.21 6.67
CA THR A 155 18.79 9.92 7.28
C THR A 155 17.55 9.25 7.91
N GLY A 156 17.68 7.96 8.24
CA GLY A 156 16.61 7.16 8.86
C GLY A 156 15.65 6.51 7.87
N ALA A 157 14.77 5.64 8.39
CA ALA A 157 13.82 4.86 7.57
C ALA A 157 12.81 5.73 6.81
N GLN A 158 12.55 6.92 7.34
CA GLN A 158 11.62 7.92 6.78
C GLN A 158 12.37 9.04 6.03
N ARG A 159 13.59 8.78 5.54
CA ARG A 159 14.32 9.79 4.75
C ARG A 159 13.52 10.22 3.51
N ASP A 160 13.67 11.48 3.16
CA ASP A 160 13.10 12.09 1.97
C ASP A 160 14.02 11.84 0.78
N PHE A 161 13.44 11.46 -0.36
CA PHE A 161 14.17 11.21 -1.60
C PHE A 161 14.23 12.50 -2.40
N PHE A 162 15.45 12.95 -2.70
CA PHE A 162 15.66 14.29 -3.20
C PHE A 162 16.74 14.34 -4.27
N PHE A 163 16.39 14.96 -5.40
CA PHE A 163 17.29 15.20 -6.51
C PHE A 163 17.29 16.68 -6.88
N ILE A 164 18.48 17.24 -7.06
CA ILE A 164 18.67 18.55 -7.68
C ILE A 164 18.80 18.29 -9.18
N VAL A 165 17.92 18.88 -9.98
CA VAL A 165 17.80 18.68 -11.42
C VAL A 165 18.00 20.01 -12.17
N PRO A 166 19.23 20.55 -12.19
CA PRO A 166 19.54 21.80 -12.86
C PRO A 166 19.26 21.71 -14.37
N TYR A 167 18.69 22.78 -14.92
CA TYR A 167 18.31 22.81 -16.34
C TYR A 167 19.54 22.66 -17.23
N GLN A 168 19.45 21.72 -18.17
CA GLN A 168 20.50 21.34 -19.10
C GLN A 168 21.84 20.93 -18.47
N GLN A 169 21.85 20.56 -17.18
CA GLN A 169 23.02 20.07 -16.46
C GLN A 169 22.75 18.69 -15.82
N ALA A 170 23.80 18.03 -15.34
CA ALA A 170 23.65 16.72 -14.71
C ALA A 170 22.87 16.82 -13.38
N PRO A 171 21.96 15.89 -13.10
CA PRO A 171 21.28 15.84 -11.81
C PRO A 171 22.24 15.40 -10.69
N SER A 172 21.92 15.77 -9.45
CA SER A 172 22.66 15.38 -8.26
C SER A 172 21.72 14.97 -7.12
N PRO A 173 21.91 13.79 -6.50
CA PRO A 173 22.87 12.75 -6.90
C PRO A 173 22.50 12.13 -8.26
N THR A 174 23.41 11.34 -8.86
CA THR A 174 23.16 10.65 -10.15
C THR A 174 22.22 9.46 -10.02
N ASN A 175 21.99 8.99 -8.80
CA ASN A 175 21.02 7.97 -8.42
C ASN A 175 20.74 8.05 -6.91
N ASP A 176 19.66 7.42 -6.46
CA ASP A 176 19.46 7.14 -5.03
C ASP A 176 18.63 5.86 -4.85
N VAL A 177 18.86 5.14 -3.75
CA VAL A 177 18.25 3.82 -3.49
C VAL A 177 17.04 3.93 -2.55
N LEU A 178 15.86 3.62 -3.08
CA LEU A 178 14.62 3.46 -2.34
C LEU A 178 14.49 2.04 -1.79
N GLU A 179 14.39 1.94 -0.47
CA GLU A 179 13.97 0.72 0.21
C GLU A 179 12.44 0.70 0.33
N PHE A 180 11.84 -0.44 -0.06
CA PHE A 180 10.41 -0.67 0.05
C PHE A 180 10.10 -1.95 0.81
N GLY A 181 9.04 -1.89 1.60
CA GLY A 181 8.43 -3.09 2.17
C GLY A 181 7.48 -3.73 1.17
N THR A 182 7.39 -5.06 1.15
CA THR A 182 6.42 -5.79 0.30
C THR A 182 5.23 -6.30 1.10
N ASN A 183 4.99 -5.74 2.28
CA ASN A 183 3.84 -6.10 3.11
C ASN A 183 2.54 -5.69 2.42
N ILE A 184 1.56 -6.60 2.38
CA ILE A 184 0.22 -6.28 1.88
C ILE A 184 -0.38 -5.18 2.76
N LYS A 185 -0.81 -4.07 2.12
CA LYS A 185 -1.42 -2.93 2.81
C LYS A 185 -2.93 -3.01 2.84
N GLN A 186 -3.52 -3.63 1.83
CA GLN A 186 -4.96 -3.65 1.62
C GLN A 186 -5.45 -5.03 1.20
N VAL A 187 -6.51 -5.50 1.83
CA VAL A 187 -7.19 -6.77 1.51
C VAL A 187 -8.69 -6.57 1.54
N ASP A 188 -9.39 -7.25 0.64
CA ASP A 188 -10.84 -7.32 0.63
C ASP A 188 -11.28 -8.76 0.77
N VAL A 189 -12.02 -9.04 1.84
CA VAL A 189 -12.47 -10.38 2.20
C VAL A 189 -13.96 -10.49 1.95
N ALA A 190 -14.35 -11.27 0.95
CA ALA A 190 -15.74 -11.61 0.67
C ALA A 190 -16.10 -12.93 1.36
N PHE A 191 -16.97 -12.88 2.36
CA PHE A 191 -17.55 -14.08 2.96
C PHE A 191 -18.67 -14.57 2.07
N ALA A 192 -18.48 -15.73 1.44
CA ALA A 192 -19.51 -16.49 0.73
C ALA A 192 -20.01 -17.59 1.68
N MET A 193 -21.15 -17.32 2.32
CA MET A 193 -21.70 -18.17 3.36
C MET A 193 -22.85 -19.02 2.83
N ASP A 194 -22.72 -20.34 2.96
CA ASP A 194 -23.84 -21.25 2.86
C ASP A 194 -24.86 -20.96 3.99
N THR A 195 -26.11 -20.71 3.61
CA THR A 195 -27.19 -20.40 4.57
C THR A 195 -28.32 -21.41 4.55
N THR A 196 -28.03 -22.63 4.11
CA THR A 196 -28.96 -23.77 4.12
C THR A 196 -29.30 -24.20 5.55
N ALA A 197 -30.27 -25.09 5.71
CA ALA A 197 -30.81 -25.45 7.02
C ALA A 197 -29.77 -26.04 7.99
N SER A 198 -28.74 -26.73 7.47
CA SER A 198 -27.66 -27.34 8.27
C SER A 198 -26.69 -26.32 8.87
N MET A 199 -26.61 -25.12 8.28
CA MET A 199 -25.57 -24.13 8.59
C MET A 199 -25.83 -23.27 9.85
N GLY A 200 -26.86 -23.58 10.64
CA GLY A 200 -27.25 -22.77 11.82
C GLY A 200 -26.09 -22.45 12.78
N GLY A 201 -25.33 -23.46 13.20
CA GLY A 201 -24.18 -23.26 14.11
C GLY A 201 -23.06 -22.44 13.47
N SER A 202 -22.79 -22.63 12.18
CA SER A 202 -21.79 -21.85 11.43
C SER A 202 -22.19 -20.38 11.28
N ILE A 203 -23.48 -20.10 11.02
CA ILE A 203 -24.02 -18.73 10.94
C ILE A 203 -23.84 -18.01 12.28
N ASP A 204 -24.21 -18.66 13.39
CA ASP A 204 -24.11 -18.06 14.72
C ASP A 204 -22.66 -17.77 15.12
N ASN A 205 -21.74 -18.67 14.75
CA ASN A 205 -20.32 -18.46 14.98
C ASN A 205 -19.74 -17.29 14.15
N LEU A 206 -20.13 -17.14 12.89
CA LEU A 206 -19.70 -16.02 12.06
C LEU A 206 -20.25 -14.68 12.58
N LYS A 207 -21.55 -14.64 12.96
CA LYS A 207 -22.17 -13.49 13.63
C LYS A 207 -21.37 -13.08 14.87
N LYS A 208 -21.08 -14.05 15.75
CA LYS A 208 -20.30 -13.82 16.97
C LYS A 208 -18.88 -13.34 16.67
N ALA A 209 -18.22 -13.86 15.63
CA ALA A 209 -16.87 -13.46 15.26
C ALA A 209 -16.80 -11.99 14.84
N LEU A 210 -17.73 -11.54 13.99
CA LEU A 210 -17.82 -10.15 13.54
C LEU A 210 -18.27 -9.19 14.64
N SER A 211 -19.10 -9.65 15.59
CA SER A 211 -19.39 -8.90 16.82
C SER A 211 -18.21 -8.86 17.81
N GLY A 212 -17.22 -9.74 17.63
CA GLY A 212 -16.04 -9.88 18.47
C GLY A 212 -14.81 -9.19 17.88
N THR A 213 -13.68 -9.88 17.88
CA THR A 213 -12.36 -9.32 17.51
C THR A 213 -11.98 -9.55 16.06
N LEU A 214 -12.79 -10.25 15.25
CA LEU A 214 -12.38 -10.70 13.91
C LEU A 214 -11.77 -9.57 13.06
N LEU A 215 -12.46 -8.43 12.92
CA LEU A 215 -11.92 -7.33 12.13
C LEU A 215 -10.60 -6.80 12.70
N LYS A 216 -10.48 -6.67 14.03
CA LYS A 216 -9.26 -6.22 14.69
C LYS A 216 -8.10 -7.20 14.47
N ASP A 217 -8.39 -8.50 14.52
CA ASP A 217 -7.40 -9.56 14.31
C ASP A 217 -6.92 -9.59 12.85
N LEU A 218 -7.83 -9.34 11.89
CA LEU A 218 -7.48 -9.13 10.49
C LEU A 218 -6.63 -7.86 10.29
N GLN A 219 -7.02 -6.75 10.93
CA GLN A 219 -6.33 -5.47 10.86
C GLN A 219 -4.92 -5.50 11.48
N THR A 220 -4.68 -6.46 12.38
CA THR A 220 -3.33 -6.70 12.94
C THR A 220 -2.39 -7.30 11.91
N ALA A 221 -2.91 -8.08 10.95
CA ALA A 221 -2.14 -8.67 9.86
C ALA A 221 -2.01 -7.71 8.66
N ILE A 222 -3.11 -7.06 8.27
CA ILE A 222 -3.18 -6.17 7.11
C ILE A 222 -3.94 -4.90 7.52
N PRO A 223 -3.34 -3.70 7.47
CA PRO A 223 -3.90 -2.51 8.10
C PRO A 223 -5.24 -2.05 7.49
N ASN A 224 -5.45 -2.23 6.18
CA ASN A 224 -6.66 -1.82 5.49
C ASN A 224 -7.50 -3.02 5.03
N VAL A 225 -8.46 -3.44 5.86
CA VAL A 225 -9.36 -4.57 5.57
C VAL A 225 -10.74 -4.07 5.15
N GLY A 226 -11.21 -4.53 3.99
CA GLY A 226 -12.58 -4.40 3.53
C GLY A 226 -13.31 -5.73 3.66
N LEU A 227 -14.58 -5.71 4.05
CA LEU A 227 -15.41 -6.90 4.21
C LEU A 227 -16.62 -6.83 3.27
N ALA A 228 -16.84 -7.88 2.50
CA ALA A 228 -18.09 -8.11 1.77
C ALA A 228 -18.84 -9.31 2.34
N ILE A 229 -20.16 -9.19 2.41
CA ILE A 229 -21.04 -10.20 3.01
C ILE A 229 -21.96 -10.74 1.93
N VAL A 230 -21.84 -12.03 1.63
CA VAL A 230 -22.58 -12.71 0.56
C VAL A 230 -23.07 -14.05 1.08
N ASP A 231 -24.31 -14.41 0.80
CA ASP A 231 -24.84 -15.75 1.10
C ASP A 231 -25.36 -16.45 -0.13
N TYR A 232 -25.36 -17.77 -0.08
CA TYR A 232 -25.95 -18.64 -1.09
C TYR A 232 -26.66 -19.82 -0.44
N ARG A 233 -27.49 -20.49 -1.24
CA ARG A 233 -28.16 -21.76 -0.96
C ARG A 233 -28.09 -22.58 -2.26
N ASP A 234 -29.23 -22.78 -2.92
CA ASP A 234 -29.32 -23.29 -4.28
C ASP A 234 -30.08 -22.36 -5.25
N TYR A 235 -30.15 -22.70 -6.53
CA TYR A 235 -31.14 -22.17 -7.44
C TYR A 235 -32.55 -22.58 -7.01
N PRO A 236 -33.55 -21.67 -7.06
CA PRO A 236 -34.94 -21.99 -6.71
C PRO A 236 -35.65 -22.75 -7.84
N VAL A 237 -35.12 -23.93 -8.19
CA VAL A 237 -35.55 -24.83 -9.25
C VAL A 237 -35.52 -26.26 -8.73
N ALA A 238 -36.66 -26.96 -8.80
CA ALA A 238 -36.70 -28.38 -8.47
C ALA A 238 -35.89 -29.22 -9.48
N PRO A 239 -35.15 -30.26 -9.04
CA PRO A 239 -35.14 -30.81 -7.68
C PRO A 239 -34.14 -30.17 -6.70
N TYR A 240 -33.41 -29.14 -7.11
CA TYR A 240 -32.27 -28.59 -6.36
C TYR A 240 -32.69 -27.69 -5.19
N GLY A 241 -33.50 -26.68 -5.51
CA GLY A 241 -33.95 -25.72 -4.52
C GLY A 241 -35.43 -25.40 -4.61
N SER A 242 -35.91 -24.77 -3.54
CA SER A 242 -37.31 -24.41 -3.37
C SER A 242 -37.55 -22.95 -3.72
N LYS A 243 -38.58 -22.70 -4.54
CA LYS A 243 -39.20 -21.37 -4.61
C LYS A 243 -39.84 -21.07 -3.26
N LYS A 244 -39.93 -19.78 -2.91
CA LYS A 244 -40.71 -19.34 -1.75
C LYS A 244 -42.13 -19.89 -1.87
N SER A 245 -42.54 -20.74 -0.94
CA SER A 245 -43.95 -21.13 -0.85
C SER A 245 -44.65 -20.24 0.19
N SER A 246 -45.84 -19.75 -0.14
CA SER A 246 -46.77 -19.31 0.89
C SER A 246 -47.28 -20.58 1.57
N GLY A 247 -47.04 -20.74 2.87
CA GLY A 247 -47.49 -21.92 3.62
C GLY A 247 -48.95 -22.23 3.28
N LEU A 248 -49.22 -23.48 2.91
CA LEU A 248 -50.59 -23.98 2.77
C LEU A 248 -51.26 -23.93 4.17
N PRO A 249 -52.60 -23.84 4.28
CA PRO A 249 -53.28 -23.78 5.58
C PRO A 249 -52.88 -24.97 6.49
N PRO A 250 -53.07 -24.86 7.82
CA PRO A 250 -52.07 -24.69 8.88
C PRO A 250 -51.11 -25.88 9.14
N ILE A 251 -50.87 -26.75 8.15
CA ILE A 251 -50.16 -28.02 8.35
C ILE A 251 -48.77 -28.03 7.68
N ILE A 252 -48.48 -27.10 6.76
CA ILE A 252 -47.19 -27.06 6.04
C ILE A 252 -46.48 -25.73 6.31
N PRO A 253 -45.32 -25.73 6.99
CA PRO A 253 -44.48 -24.54 7.15
C PRO A 253 -44.13 -23.95 5.78
N ALA A 254 -44.11 -22.61 5.69
CA ALA A 254 -43.60 -21.94 4.49
C ALA A 254 -42.14 -22.35 4.25
N THR A 255 -41.81 -22.77 3.04
CA THR A 255 -40.41 -23.03 2.67
C THR A 255 -39.70 -21.69 2.42
N PRO A 256 -38.56 -21.43 3.08
CA PRO A 256 -37.69 -20.33 2.70
C PRO A 256 -37.33 -20.42 1.21
N ALA A 257 -37.21 -19.28 0.54
CA ALA A 257 -36.77 -19.25 -0.85
C ALA A 257 -35.28 -19.62 -0.92
N ASP A 258 -34.89 -20.35 -1.95
CA ASP A 258 -33.48 -20.48 -2.31
C ASP A 258 -33.05 -19.38 -3.28
N TRP A 259 -31.75 -19.10 -3.26
CA TRP A 259 -31.08 -18.17 -4.16
C TRP A 259 -29.65 -18.66 -4.40
N PRO A 260 -29.17 -18.62 -5.65
CA PRO A 260 -27.83 -19.08 -5.97
C PRO A 260 -26.75 -18.13 -5.40
N VAL A 261 -27.11 -16.87 -5.15
CA VAL A 261 -26.24 -15.86 -4.52
C VAL A 261 -27.05 -14.63 -4.12
N LEU A 262 -26.72 -14.02 -2.99
CA LEU A 262 -27.19 -12.71 -2.56
C LEU A 262 -26.04 -11.90 -1.97
N VAL A 263 -25.73 -10.76 -2.59
CA VAL A 263 -24.81 -9.77 -2.01
C VAL A 263 -25.56 -8.92 -0.99
N ARG A 264 -25.30 -9.16 0.30
CA ARG A 264 -25.92 -8.41 1.42
C ARG A 264 -25.23 -7.08 1.66
N GLN A 265 -23.92 -7.06 1.48
CA GLN A 265 -23.07 -5.90 1.69
C GLN A 265 -21.88 -6.01 0.73
N LYS A 266 -21.76 -5.03 -0.16
CA LYS A 266 -20.52 -4.80 -0.92
C LYS A 266 -19.38 -4.46 0.04
N VAL A 267 -18.14 -4.52 -0.43
CA VAL A 267 -16.95 -4.23 0.38
C VAL A 267 -17.14 -2.96 1.21
N THR A 268 -16.94 -3.09 2.52
CA THR A 268 -17.00 -1.99 3.48
C THR A 268 -15.90 -2.12 4.51
N SER A 269 -15.29 -0.99 4.90
CA SER A 269 -14.40 -0.89 6.06
C SER A 269 -15.18 -0.60 7.36
N THR A 270 -16.50 -0.39 7.25
CA THR A 270 -17.37 -0.07 8.39
C THR A 270 -17.88 -1.35 9.05
N LEU A 271 -17.32 -1.68 10.22
CA LEU A 271 -17.66 -2.90 10.95
C LEU A 271 -19.16 -3.05 11.22
N SER A 272 -19.85 -1.96 11.60
CA SER A 272 -21.28 -2.01 11.89
C SER A 272 -22.14 -2.34 10.67
N ALA A 273 -21.71 -1.96 9.46
CA ALA A 273 -22.39 -2.32 8.21
C ALA A 273 -22.22 -3.82 7.91
N ALA A 274 -21.00 -4.36 8.07
CA ALA A 274 -20.74 -5.79 7.95
C ALA A 274 -21.52 -6.61 8.99
N GLN A 275 -21.59 -6.15 10.24
CA GLN A 275 -22.37 -6.78 11.31
C GLN A 275 -23.88 -6.76 11.01
N ALA A 276 -24.41 -5.63 10.54
CA ALA A 276 -25.82 -5.52 10.17
C ALA A 276 -26.18 -6.48 9.03
N ALA A 277 -25.30 -6.63 8.05
CA ALA A 277 -25.49 -7.53 6.91
C ALA A 277 -25.45 -9.01 7.33
N VAL A 278 -24.44 -9.45 8.10
CA VAL A 278 -24.38 -10.83 8.61
C VAL A 278 -25.51 -11.12 9.59
N GLY A 279 -26.02 -10.10 10.30
CA GLY A 279 -27.22 -10.20 11.12
C GLY A 279 -28.46 -10.68 10.35
N GLN A 280 -28.52 -10.48 9.03
CA GLN A 280 -29.63 -10.91 8.17
C GLN A 280 -29.60 -12.41 7.83
N TYR A 281 -28.49 -13.10 8.05
CA TYR A 281 -28.40 -14.53 7.74
C TYR A 281 -29.37 -15.33 8.59
N SER A 282 -30.07 -16.26 7.93
CA SER A 282 -30.94 -17.25 8.55
C SER A 282 -30.73 -18.57 7.84
N ALA A 283 -30.51 -19.63 8.62
CA ALA A 283 -30.51 -20.98 8.10
C ALA A 283 -31.89 -21.31 7.50
N GLY A 284 -31.89 -21.95 6.33
CA GLY A 284 -33.09 -22.47 5.71
C GLY A 284 -32.92 -22.70 4.22
N GLY A 285 -33.91 -23.29 3.56
CA GLY A 285 -33.76 -23.69 2.16
C GLY A 285 -32.98 -24.99 1.99
N GLY A 286 -32.63 -25.31 0.75
CA GLY A 286 -32.08 -26.60 0.33
C GLY A 286 -33.17 -27.63 0.03
N ASN A 287 -32.87 -28.57 -0.87
CA ASN A 287 -33.73 -29.72 -1.18
C ASN A 287 -32.93 -30.98 -1.54
N ASP A 288 -31.73 -30.83 -2.09
CA ASP A 288 -30.69 -31.86 -2.20
C ASP A 288 -29.45 -31.55 -1.33
N ASP A 289 -28.42 -32.41 -1.36
CA ASP A 289 -27.24 -32.29 -0.49
C ASP A 289 -26.19 -31.28 -1.03
N PRO A 290 -25.87 -31.22 -2.34
CA PRO A 290 -24.97 -30.19 -2.86
C PRO A 290 -25.66 -28.82 -2.98
N GLU A 291 -24.86 -27.75 -3.05
CA GLU A 291 -25.38 -26.36 -3.10
C GLU A 291 -24.68 -25.53 -4.19
N SER A 292 -24.95 -24.22 -4.25
CA SER A 292 -24.53 -23.32 -5.33
C SER A 292 -23.21 -22.56 -5.11
N GLN A 293 -22.21 -23.17 -4.47
CA GLN A 293 -20.91 -22.53 -4.16
C GLN A 293 -20.21 -21.98 -5.41
N ILE A 294 -20.16 -22.76 -6.49
CA ILE A 294 -19.49 -22.38 -7.75
C ILE A 294 -20.09 -21.10 -8.36
N PRO A 295 -21.40 -21.03 -8.65
CA PRO A 295 -22.01 -19.82 -9.20
C PRO A 295 -21.94 -18.63 -8.23
N ALA A 296 -22.03 -18.86 -6.92
CA ALA A 296 -21.90 -17.79 -5.93
C ALA A 296 -20.52 -17.13 -5.97
N MET A 297 -19.45 -17.93 -5.89
CA MET A 297 -18.08 -17.43 -5.96
C MET A 297 -17.75 -16.79 -7.31
N GLN A 298 -18.23 -17.35 -8.42
CA GLN A 298 -18.04 -16.73 -9.73
C GLN A 298 -18.74 -15.37 -9.80
N HIS A 299 -19.99 -15.27 -9.34
CA HIS A 299 -20.71 -13.99 -9.32
C HIS A 299 -20.00 -12.94 -8.46
N ILE A 300 -19.45 -13.32 -7.30
CA ILE A 300 -18.64 -12.43 -6.46
C ILE A 300 -17.50 -11.79 -7.26
N LEU A 301 -16.77 -12.60 -8.03
CA LEU A 301 -15.58 -12.17 -8.76
C LEU A 301 -15.89 -11.45 -10.08
N THR A 302 -16.93 -11.87 -10.81
CA THR A 302 -17.20 -11.36 -12.17
C THR A 302 -18.36 -10.37 -12.24
N GLY A 303 -19.32 -10.45 -11.33
CA GLY A 303 -20.57 -9.71 -11.42
C GLY A 303 -21.48 -10.15 -12.57
N GLU A 304 -21.19 -11.26 -13.24
CA GLU A 304 -22.00 -11.74 -14.38
C GLU A 304 -23.39 -12.21 -13.92
N ALA A 305 -24.39 -12.04 -14.78
CA ALA A 305 -25.74 -12.51 -14.48
C ALA A 305 -25.80 -14.03 -14.35
N LEU A 306 -26.62 -14.52 -13.41
CA LEU A 306 -27.00 -15.92 -13.30
C LEU A 306 -28.44 -16.06 -13.77
N THR A 307 -28.75 -17.01 -14.64
CA THR A 307 -30.12 -17.17 -15.18
C THR A 307 -30.59 -18.61 -15.04
N TRP A 308 -31.87 -18.79 -14.78
CA TRP A 308 -32.52 -20.10 -14.69
C TRP A 308 -33.99 -20.00 -15.08
N SER A 309 -34.68 -21.15 -15.14
CA SER A 309 -36.11 -21.17 -15.46
C SER A 309 -36.93 -20.47 -14.36
N GLY A 310 -37.45 -19.29 -14.70
CA GLY A 310 -38.31 -18.50 -13.81
C GLY A 310 -37.56 -17.54 -12.87
N GLY A 311 -36.29 -17.23 -13.13
CA GLY A 311 -35.57 -16.19 -12.38
C GLY A 311 -34.17 -15.88 -12.90
N SER A 312 -33.59 -14.83 -12.35
CA SER A 312 -32.20 -14.46 -12.57
C SER A 312 -31.64 -13.66 -11.39
N VAL A 313 -30.32 -13.69 -11.24
CA VAL A 313 -29.55 -12.66 -10.56
C VAL A 313 -28.99 -11.74 -11.64
N ALA A 314 -29.26 -10.44 -11.54
CA ALA A 314 -28.83 -9.46 -12.52
C ALA A 314 -27.31 -9.31 -12.52
N ALA A 315 -26.75 -8.92 -13.67
CA ALA A 315 -25.36 -8.52 -13.74
C ALA A 315 -25.13 -7.25 -12.92
N VAL A 316 -23.95 -7.14 -12.30
CA VAL A 316 -23.54 -5.99 -11.49
C VAL A 316 -22.49 -5.20 -12.26
N THR A 317 -22.72 -3.90 -12.44
CA THR A 317 -21.68 -2.98 -12.88
C THR A 317 -20.94 -2.47 -11.64
N PRO A 318 -19.63 -2.73 -11.52
CA PRO A 318 -18.86 -2.25 -10.37
C PRO A 318 -18.74 -0.72 -10.35
N SER A 319 -18.50 -0.18 -9.16
CA SER A 319 -18.14 1.24 -8.99
C SER A 319 -16.83 1.56 -9.77
N PRO A 320 -16.61 2.81 -10.22
CA PRO A 320 -15.39 3.16 -10.98
C PRO A 320 -14.10 2.71 -10.26
N GLY A 321 -13.21 2.04 -10.99
CA GLY A 321 -11.96 1.49 -10.46
C GLY A 321 -12.09 0.23 -9.59
N HIS A 322 -13.31 -0.22 -9.30
CA HIS A 322 -13.59 -1.45 -8.56
C HIS A 322 -13.94 -2.59 -9.52
N PHE A 323 -13.98 -3.84 -9.02
CA PHE A 323 -14.40 -5.00 -9.82
C PHE A 323 -15.27 -6.00 -9.03
N GLY A 324 -15.91 -6.93 -9.75
CA GLY A 324 -16.77 -7.97 -9.19
C GLY A 324 -18.12 -7.47 -8.63
N ALA A 325 -19.00 -8.39 -8.25
CA ALA A 325 -20.33 -8.03 -7.72
C ALA A 325 -20.27 -7.27 -6.38
N VAL A 326 -19.16 -7.40 -5.66
CA VAL A 326 -18.97 -6.86 -4.32
C VAL A 326 -18.19 -5.55 -4.29
N ASP A 327 -17.84 -4.96 -5.43
CA ASP A 327 -16.95 -3.79 -5.54
C ASP A 327 -15.61 -4.00 -4.80
N PHE A 328 -14.83 -5.01 -5.19
CA PHE A 328 -13.44 -5.15 -4.73
C PHE A 328 -12.65 -3.86 -5.07
N ARG A 329 -11.93 -3.33 -4.08
CA ARG A 329 -11.23 -2.05 -4.15
C ARG A 329 -9.96 -2.15 -5.00
N PRO A 330 -9.63 -1.13 -5.79
CA PRO A 330 -8.38 -1.09 -6.53
C PRO A 330 -7.18 -1.20 -5.58
N GLY A 331 -6.16 -1.96 -5.98
CA GLY A 331 -4.95 -2.20 -5.18
C GLY A 331 -5.11 -3.18 -4.01
N SER A 332 -6.32 -3.70 -3.75
CA SER A 332 -6.55 -4.71 -2.71
C SER A 332 -6.16 -6.11 -3.17
N VAL A 333 -5.75 -6.95 -2.23
CA VAL A 333 -5.75 -8.41 -2.43
C VAL A 333 -7.19 -8.92 -2.26
N PRO A 334 -7.80 -9.50 -3.30
CA PRO A 334 -9.15 -10.06 -3.19
C PRO A 334 -9.08 -11.47 -2.60
N VAL A 335 -9.89 -11.72 -1.56
CA VAL A 335 -10.01 -13.03 -0.92
C VAL A 335 -11.47 -13.44 -0.88
N VAL A 336 -11.80 -14.59 -1.45
CA VAL A 336 -13.14 -15.18 -1.36
C VAL A 336 -13.09 -16.33 -0.36
N VAL A 337 -13.82 -16.18 0.74
CA VAL A 337 -13.92 -17.16 1.82
C VAL A 337 -15.24 -17.91 1.68
N ASN A 338 -15.17 -19.15 1.19
CA ASN A 338 -16.30 -20.07 1.10
C ASN A 338 -16.49 -20.82 2.43
N ILE A 339 -17.71 -20.81 2.98
CA ILE A 339 -18.04 -21.47 4.25
C ILE A 339 -19.25 -22.37 4.02
N THR A 340 -19.07 -23.69 4.12
CA THR A 340 -20.13 -24.68 3.81
C THR A 340 -19.89 -26.00 4.52
N ASP A 341 -20.96 -26.74 4.80
CA ASP A 341 -20.90 -28.08 5.36
C ASP A 341 -21.32 -29.18 4.38
N VAL A 342 -21.35 -28.87 3.07
CA VAL A 342 -21.80 -29.78 2.01
C VAL A 342 -20.89 -29.74 0.76
N ASN A 343 -21.10 -30.68 -0.16
CA ASN A 343 -20.45 -30.69 -1.47
C ASN A 343 -21.05 -29.60 -2.38
N TRP A 344 -20.42 -29.35 -3.52
CA TRP A 344 -20.87 -28.29 -4.43
C TRP A 344 -21.47 -28.89 -5.69
N HIS A 345 -22.60 -28.36 -6.15
CA HIS A 345 -23.04 -28.61 -7.51
C HIS A 345 -21.96 -28.14 -8.49
N GLY A 346 -21.66 -28.97 -9.49
CA GLY A 346 -20.68 -28.68 -10.53
C GLY A 346 -20.80 -29.64 -11.71
N GLU A 347 -20.12 -29.32 -12.81
CA GLU A 347 -20.21 -30.08 -14.07
C GLU A 347 -19.87 -31.57 -13.94
N ASN A 348 -19.07 -31.93 -12.93
CA ASN A 348 -18.63 -33.30 -12.64
C ASN A 348 -19.15 -33.83 -11.29
N ASN A 349 -19.99 -33.07 -10.59
CA ASN A 349 -20.54 -33.45 -9.28
C ASN A 349 -21.98 -32.96 -9.17
N ASP A 350 -22.93 -33.88 -9.39
CA ASP A 350 -24.37 -33.62 -9.40
C ASP A 350 -24.73 -32.34 -10.19
N PRO A 351 -24.55 -32.32 -11.52
CA PRO A 351 -24.73 -31.08 -12.28
C PRO A 351 -26.19 -30.59 -12.30
N TYR A 352 -26.35 -29.26 -12.37
CA TYR A 352 -27.63 -28.66 -12.73
C TYR A 352 -28.05 -29.08 -14.15
N ASN A 353 -29.36 -29.25 -14.36
CA ASN A 353 -29.94 -29.61 -15.66
C ASN A 353 -30.13 -28.39 -16.60
N PHE A 354 -29.53 -27.26 -16.25
CA PHE A 354 -29.47 -26.03 -17.02
C PHE A 354 -28.05 -25.46 -16.96
N ALA A 355 -27.73 -24.56 -17.89
CA ALA A 355 -26.42 -23.94 -17.96
C ALA A 355 -26.14 -23.10 -16.71
N THR A 356 -25.01 -23.39 -16.06
CA THR A 356 -24.53 -22.71 -14.87
C THR A 356 -23.00 -22.54 -14.96
N PRO A 357 -22.42 -21.61 -14.18
CA PRO A 357 -21.00 -21.57 -13.91
C PRO A 357 -20.42 -22.95 -13.59
N THR A 358 -19.25 -23.24 -14.14
CA THR A 358 -18.52 -24.50 -13.98
C THR A 358 -17.27 -24.30 -13.11
N MET A 359 -16.69 -25.37 -12.59
CA MET A 359 -15.39 -25.32 -11.92
C MET A 359 -14.32 -24.75 -12.85
N ALA A 360 -14.37 -25.06 -14.15
CA ALA A 360 -13.48 -24.47 -15.15
C ALA A 360 -13.63 -22.94 -15.29
N SER A 361 -14.87 -22.43 -15.36
CA SER A 361 -15.10 -20.98 -15.43
C SER A 361 -14.76 -20.29 -14.10
N LEU A 362 -14.99 -20.96 -12.97
CA LEU A 362 -14.62 -20.45 -11.65
C LEU A 362 -13.10 -20.31 -11.49
N LYS A 363 -12.32 -21.33 -11.88
CA LYS A 363 -10.85 -21.25 -11.91
C LYS A 363 -10.38 -20.07 -12.76
N THR A 364 -11.03 -19.85 -13.91
CA THR A 364 -10.74 -18.71 -14.78
C THR A 364 -11.04 -17.38 -14.08
N ALA A 365 -12.15 -17.28 -13.36
CA ALA A 365 -12.51 -16.08 -12.60
C ALA A 365 -11.50 -15.78 -11.49
N PHE A 366 -11.07 -16.77 -10.70
CA PHE A 366 -10.05 -16.57 -9.67
C PHE A 366 -8.71 -16.15 -10.26
N THR A 367 -8.22 -16.83 -11.30
CA THR A 367 -6.94 -16.52 -11.94
C THR A 367 -6.95 -15.14 -12.59
N THR A 368 -8.03 -14.78 -13.30
CA THR A 368 -8.16 -13.47 -13.96
C THR A 368 -8.14 -12.32 -12.96
N ASN A 369 -8.78 -12.51 -11.80
CA ASN A 369 -8.85 -11.48 -10.76
C ASN A 369 -7.73 -11.58 -9.71
N ASN A 370 -6.79 -12.52 -9.88
CA ASN A 370 -5.73 -12.82 -8.92
C ASN A 370 -6.24 -12.94 -7.47
N ALA A 371 -7.38 -13.60 -7.29
CA ALA A 371 -8.02 -13.76 -6.00
C ALA A 371 -7.52 -14.99 -5.26
N PHE A 372 -7.41 -14.88 -3.94
CA PHE A 372 -7.19 -16.04 -3.07
C PHE A 372 -8.53 -16.70 -2.74
N PHE A 373 -8.56 -18.01 -2.91
CA PHE A 373 -9.62 -18.86 -2.41
C PHE A 373 -9.28 -19.35 -1.00
N VAL A 374 -10.24 -19.21 -0.08
CA VAL A 374 -10.18 -19.78 1.26
C VAL A 374 -11.43 -20.61 1.46
N ASN A 375 -11.27 -21.87 1.86
CA ASN A 375 -12.41 -22.73 2.17
C ASN A 375 -12.50 -22.99 3.67
N LEU A 376 -13.71 -23.06 4.20
CA LEU A 376 -13.99 -23.59 5.52
C LEU A 376 -15.09 -24.64 5.38
N THR A 377 -14.78 -25.89 5.73
CA THR A 377 -15.75 -26.99 5.61
C THR A 377 -15.68 -28.01 6.72
N SER A 378 -16.78 -28.72 6.95
CA SER A 378 -16.84 -29.93 7.78
C SER A 378 -16.95 -31.22 6.97
N ARG A 379 -16.86 -31.16 5.64
CA ARG A 379 -16.94 -32.31 4.73
C ARG A 379 -15.66 -32.49 3.91
N THR A 380 -15.77 -33.23 2.82
CA THR A 380 -14.65 -33.55 1.93
C THR A 380 -14.12 -32.27 1.29
N GLU A 381 -12.81 -32.19 1.14
CA GLU A 381 -12.14 -31.03 0.54
C GLU A 381 -11.82 -31.26 -0.95
N ALA A 382 -12.41 -32.25 -1.63
CA ALA A 382 -12.00 -32.63 -3.00
C ALA A 382 -12.12 -31.47 -4.00
N GLN A 383 -13.30 -30.84 -4.08
CA GLN A 383 -13.54 -29.69 -4.95
C GLN A 383 -12.76 -28.44 -4.51
N ALA A 384 -12.63 -28.23 -3.19
CA ALA A 384 -11.84 -27.14 -2.62
C ALA A 384 -10.34 -27.29 -2.90
N ASN A 385 -9.81 -28.52 -2.89
CA ASN A 385 -8.43 -28.82 -3.23
C ASN A 385 -8.17 -28.57 -4.71
N GLU A 386 -9.09 -29.00 -5.58
CA GLU A 386 -9.02 -28.73 -7.02
C GLU A 386 -8.95 -27.22 -7.32
N LEU A 387 -9.80 -26.42 -6.68
CA LEU A 387 -9.80 -24.97 -6.85
C LEU A 387 -8.54 -24.32 -6.25
N SER A 388 -8.13 -24.73 -5.04
CA SER A 388 -6.91 -24.20 -4.40
C SER A 388 -5.66 -24.42 -5.24
N ASP A 389 -5.51 -25.62 -5.82
CA ASP A 389 -4.36 -25.98 -6.64
C ASP A 389 -4.34 -25.20 -7.95
N ALA A 390 -5.50 -25.08 -8.60
CA ALA A 390 -5.61 -24.37 -9.88
C ALA A 390 -5.41 -22.85 -9.76
N THR A 391 -5.64 -22.28 -8.57
CA THR A 391 -5.61 -20.83 -8.33
C THR A 391 -4.38 -20.38 -7.54
N ASN A 392 -3.46 -21.30 -7.23
CA ASN A 392 -2.32 -21.05 -6.33
C ASN A 392 -2.75 -20.47 -4.97
N SER A 393 -3.93 -20.85 -4.46
CA SER A 393 -4.41 -20.49 -3.12
C SER A 393 -3.78 -21.38 -2.05
N ASN A 394 -2.45 -21.41 -2.10
CA ASN A 394 -1.57 -22.22 -1.27
C ASN A 394 -0.45 -21.33 -0.74
N VAL A 395 0.00 -21.60 0.46
CA VAL A 395 1.12 -20.89 1.10
C VAL A 395 2.18 -21.88 1.59
N PRO A 396 3.46 -21.49 1.68
CA PRO A 396 4.46 -22.34 2.30
C PRO A 396 4.11 -22.55 3.79
N PRO A 397 4.45 -23.70 4.41
CA PRO A 397 4.19 -23.93 5.84
C PRO A 397 4.79 -22.86 6.76
N ALA A 398 5.89 -22.23 6.35
CA ALA A 398 6.51 -21.11 7.06
C ALA A 398 5.58 -19.91 7.24
N ALA A 399 4.57 -19.73 6.38
CA ALA A 399 3.58 -18.67 6.48
C ALA A 399 2.75 -18.74 7.78
N PHE A 400 2.65 -19.92 8.41
CA PHE A 400 2.00 -20.09 9.70
C PHE A 400 2.91 -19.79 10.90
N ASN A 401 4.18 -19.42 10.67
CA ASN A 401 5.16 -19.07 11.69
C ASN A 401 5.29 -20.10 12.83
N GLY A 402 5.12 -21.39 12.51
CA GLY A 402 5.18 -22.47 13.49
C GLY A 402 4.05 -22.48 14.54
N ALA A 403 2.97 -21.72 14.34
CA ALA A 403 1.91 -21.53 15.34
C ALA A 403 1.19 -22.81 15.77
N CYS A 404 1.20 -23.85 14.92
CA CYS A 404 0.67 -25.19 15.20
C CYS A 404 1.76 -26.27 15.06
N GLY A 405 3.04 -25.89 15.13
CA GLY A 405 4.19 -26.77 14.89
C GLY A 405 4.98 -26.36 13.64
N VAL A 406 6.30 -26.57 13.70
CA VAL A 406 7.21 -26.24 12.60
C VAL A 406 6.91 -27.12 11.38
N GLY A 407 6.78 -26.50 10.21
CA GLY A 407 6.52 -27.21 8.95
C GLY A 407 5.08 -27.74 8.79
N GLN A 408 4.15 -27.31 9.64
CA GLN A 408 2.75 -27.73 9.61
C GLN A 408 1.83 -26.64 9.06
N CYS A 409 0.68 -27.05 8.55
CA CYS A 409 -0.41 -26.17 8.12
C CYS A 409 -1.42 -26.02 9.26
N CYS A 410 -1.70 -24.80 9.70
CA CYS A 410 -2.66 -24.57 10.80
C CYS A 410 -4.09 -24.52 10.28
N THR A 411 -4.46 -25.55 9.52
CA THR A 411 -5.69 -25.61 8.73
C THR A 411 -6.69 -26.63 9.26
N GLY A 412 -6.37 -27.34 10.35
CA GLY A 412 -7.33 -28.16 11.06
C GLY A 412 -8.36 -27.32 11.82
N THR A 413 -9.31 -28.00 12.46
CA THR A 413 -10.35 -27.36 13.25
C THR A 413 -9.74 -26.44 14.30
N SER A 414 -10.16 -25.18 14.35
CA SER A 414 -9.60 -24.17 15.28
C SER A 414 -8.09 -23.95 15.16
N GLY A 415 -7.49 -24.22 14.00
CA GLY A 415 -6.06 -23.98 13.74
C GLY A 415 -5.15 -25.16 14.08
N ASP A 416 -5.71 -26.35 14.31
CA ASP A 416 -4.94 -27.57 14.54
C ASP A 416 -3.99 -27.88 13.36
N ALA A 417 -2.90 -28.56 13.67
CA ALA A 417 -1.86 -28.92 12.71
C ALA A 417 -2.35 -29.95 11.70
N ARG A 418 -2.07 -29.72 10.42
CA ARG A 418 -2.20 -30.69 9.33
C ARG A 418 -0.94 -30.72 8.49
N ASN A 419 -0.61 -31.90 7.95
CA ASN A 419 0.51 -32.04 7.03
C ASN A 419 0.30 -31.20 5.76
N PRO A 420 1.36 -30.66 5.16
CA PRO A 420 1.27 -29.91 3.90
C PRO A 420 1.08 -30.84 2.71
N THR A 421 -0.18 -31.07 2.35
CA THR A 421 -0.58 -31.96 1.24
C THR A 421 -0.82 -31.21 -0.07
N GLY A 422 -0.59 -29.89 -0.10
CA GLY A 422 -0.71 -29.06 -1.30
C GLY A 422 0.42 -29.30 -2.31
N PRO A 423 0.28 -28.77 -3.54
CA PRO A 423 1.32 -28.84 -4.56
C PRO A 423 2.68 -28.36 -4.02
N GLY A 424 3.74 -29.13 -4.26
CA GLY A 424 5.09 -28.81 -3.78
C GLY A 424 5.29 -28.87 -2.26
N GLY A 425 4.40 -29.54 -1.51
CA GLY A 425 4.46 -29.56 -0.04
C GLY A 425 4.02 -28.24 0.58
N SER A 426 3.03 -27.59 -0.05
CA SER A 426 2.41 -26.35 0.44
C SER A 426 1.16 -26.62 1.29
N CYS A 427 0.67 -25.57 1.92
CA CYS A 427 -0.56 -25.55 2.68
C CYS A 427 -1.68 -24.92 1.85
N ARG A 428 -2.65 -25.72 1.43
CA ARG A 428 -3.93 -25.21 0.91
C ARG A 428 -4.61 -24.34 1.96
N LEU A 429 -5.19 -23.22 1.56
CA LEU A 429 -6.02 -22.38 2.43
C LEU A 429 -7.43 -22.96 2.61
N ASN A 430 -7.53 -24.29 2.68
CA ASN A 430 -8.74 -25.02 3.04
C ASN A 430 -8.66 -25.33 4.52
N PHE A 431 -9.67 -24.97 5.29
CA PHE A 431 -9.72 -25.13 6.74
C PHE A 431 -10.88 -26.02 7.14
N LEU A 432 -10.72 -26.74 8.25
CA LEU A 432 -11.80 -27.53 8.84
C LEU A 432 -12.59 -26.73 9.87
N HIS A 433 -13.89 -26.97 9.93
CA HIS A 433 -14.73 -26.60 11.07
C HIS A 433 -15.57 -27.78 11.52
N SER A 434 -16.19 -27.67 12.70
CA SER A 434 -17.16 -28.64 13.21
C SER A 434 -18.32 -27.87 13.81
N ASP A 435 -19.48 -27.89 13.13
CA ASP A 435 -20.68 -27.12 13.52
C ASP A 435 -20.34 -25.63 13.80
N GLY A 436 -19.65 -24.99 12.83
CA GLY A 436 -19.17 -23.62 12.97
C GLY A 436 -17.95 -23.39 13.89
N LYS A 437 -17.60 -24.34 14.76
CA LYS A 437 -16.39 -24.23 15.58
C LYS A 437 -15.15 -24.25 14.69
N GLY A 438 -14.36 -23.20 14.77
CA GLY A 438 -13.13 -23.02 13.98
C GLY A 438 -13.27 -22.04 12.82
N VAL A 439 -14.49 -21.59 12.47
CA VAL A 439 -14.70 -20.66 11.35
C VAL A 439 -13.90 -19.37 11.51
N SER A 440 -14.06 -18.68 12.65
CA SER A 440 -13.34 -17.43 12.91
C SER A 440 -11.81 -17.62 12.91
N THR A 441 -11.32 -18.67 13.55
CA THR A 441 -9.88 -18.94 13.62
C THR A 441 -9.31 -19.26 12.25
N GLY A 442 -10.02 -20.06 11.45
CA GLY A 442 -9.62 -20.39 10.08
C GLY A 442 -9.48 -19.16 9.20
N ILE A 443 -10.48 -18.26 9.24
CA ILE A 443 -10.44 -16.98 8.50
C ILE A 443 -9.20 -16.16 8.90
N VAL A 444 -8.99 -15.93 10.20
CA VAL A 444 -7.85 -15.13 10.68
C VAL A 444 -6.52 -15.78 10.27
N LYS A 445 -6.39 -17.10 10.41
CA LYS A 445 -5.18 -17.83 10.01
C LYS A 445 -4.94 -17.80 8.50
N ALA A 446 -5.98 -17.86 7.68
CA ALA A 446 -5.87 -17.74 6.24
C ALA A 446 -5.28 -16.38 5.85
N ILE A 447 -5.87 -15.28 6.36
CA ILE A 447 -5.42 -13.93 6.02
C ILE A 447 -4.01 -13.64 6.56
N GLN A 448 -3.68 -14.10 7.77
CA GLN A 448 -2.32 -14.03 8.31
C GLN A 448 -1.31 -14.81 7.45
N ALA A 449 -1.70 -15.99 6.97
CA ALA A 449 -0.80 -16.79 6.15
C ALA A 449 -0.64 -16.17 4.75
N ILE A 450 -1.67 -15.55 4.17
CA ILE A 450 -1.57 -14.76 2.93
C ILE A 450 -0.62 -13.58 3.14
N SER A 451 -0.74 -12.85 4.27
CA SER A 451 0.09 -11.67 4.57
C SER A 451 1.57 -11.96 4.80
N VAL A 452 2.00 -13.23 4.77
CA VAL A 452 3.39 -13.66 5.01
C VAL A 452 3.88 -14.61 3.92
N GLY A 453 3.00 -15.44 3.38
CA GLY A 453 3.34 -16.54 2.48
C GLY A 453 3.05 -16.29 1.02
N ALA A 454 2.26 -15.25 0.68
CA ALA A 454 2.02 -14.90 -0.71
C ALA A 454 3.31 -14.42 -1.38
N ALA A 455 3.43 -14.64 -2.69
CA ALA A 455 4.56 -14.19 -3.49
C ALA A 455 4.06 -13.46 -4.73
N TYR A 456 4.75 -12.38 -5.09
CA TYR A 456 4.42 -11.54 -6.24
C TYR A 456 5.68 -11.23 -7.05
N ASP A 457 5.51 -11.05 -8.36
CA ASP A 457 6.46 -10.24 -9.10
C ASP A 457 6.26 -8.79 -8.62
N VAL A 458 7.34 -8.07 -8.31
CA VAL A 458 7.27 -6.74 -7.70
C VAL A 458 7.89 -5.71 -8.63
N LYS A 459 7.10 -4.69 -9.00
CA LYS A 459 7.50 -3.61 -9.90
C LYS A 459 7.32 -2.26 -9.21
N ALA A 460 8.21 -1.31 -9.51
CA ALA A 460 8.02 0.08 -9.14
C ALA A 460 7.48 0.87 -10.33
N ILE A 461 6.44 1.67 -10.09
CA ILE A 461 5.80 2.52 -11.09
C ILE A 461 5.79 3.95 -10.57
N ALA A 462 6.24 4.89 -11.40
CA ALA A 462 6.18 6.31 -11.04
C ALA A 462 4.86 6.94 -11.48
N SER A 463 4.30 7.83 -10.67
CA SER A 463 3.16 8.68 -11.00
C SER A 463 3.45 10.16 -10.68
N ASN A 464 2.95 11.08 -11.51
CA ASN A 464 3.09 12.52 -11.28
C ASN A 464 2.18 12.98 -10.13
N ASP A 465 2.63 13.95 -9.33
CA ASP A 465 1.73 14.69 -8.45
C ASP A 465 0.92 15.72 -9.27
N PRO A 466 -0.41 15.57 -9.41
CA PRO A 466 -1.22 16.52 -10.16
C PRO A 466 -1.23 17.93 -9.54
N LYS A 467 -0.77 18.08 -8.29
CA LYS A 467 -0.64 19.38 -7.60
C LYS A 467 0.64 20.12 -7.95
N ASN A 468 1.51 19.54 -8.78
CA ASN A 468 2.75 20.21 -9.19
C ASN A 468 2.47 21.57 -9.85
N PRO A 469 3.21 22.64 -9.45
CA PRO A 469 2.98 23.98 -9.99
C PRO A 469 3.03 24.02 -11.51
N ASN A 470 2.16 24.83 -12.11
CA ASN A 470 2.03 25.02 -13.56
C ASN A 470 1.75 23.72 -14.35
N GLY A 471 1.24 22.67 -13.69
CA GLY A 471 0.94 21.39 -14.34
C GLY A 471 2.19 20.65 -14.83
N VAL A 472 3.35 20.93 -14.23
CA VAL A 472 4.60 20.24 -14.59
C VAL A 472 4.47 18.74 -14.25
N ASP A 473 4.85 17.93 -15.22
CA ASP A 473 4.97 16.49 -15.08
C ASP A 473 6.35 16.11 -14.56
N ALA A 474 6.43 15.76 -13.28
CA ALA A 474 7.66 15.37 -12.61
C ALA A 474 8.23 14.03 -13.10
N LEU A 475 7.46 13.22 -13.82
CA LEU A 475 7.97 11.97 -14.42
C LEU A 475 9.08 12.25 -15.43
N LYS A 476 9.10 13.44 -16.03
CA LYS A 476 10.18 13.88 -16.92
C LYS A 476 11.54 14.01 -16.23
N PHE A 477 11.58 14.01 -14.90
CA PHE A 477 12.80 14.01 -14.10
C PHE A 477 13.24 12.61 -13.68
N ILE A 478 12.50 11.56 -14.03
CA ILE A 478 12.87 10.17 -13.77
C ILE A 478 13.32 9.56 -15.10
N GLN A 479 14.55 9.08 -15.15
CA GLN A 479 15.05 8.31 -16.28
C GLN A 479 14.62 6.84 -16.17
N ALA A 480 14.81 6.24 -14.99
CA ALA A 480 14.52 4.84 -14.77
C ALA A 480 14.30 4.51 -13.28
N LEU A 481 13.59 3.42 -13.03
CA LEU A 481 13.47 2.76 -11.73
C LEU A 481 14.05 1.35 -11.84
N ARG A 482 15.31 1.18 -11.46
CA ARG A 482 16.01 -0.11 -11.60
C ARG A 482 15.75 -1.00 -10.39
N ALA A 483 15.25 -2.21 -10.62
CA ALA A 483 15.24 -3.28 -9.63
C ALA A 483 16.68 -3.75 -9.36
N MET A 484 17.19 -3.53 -8.14
CA MET A 484 18.53 -3.94 -7.74
C MET A 484 18.56 -5.45 -7.43
N GLU A 485 18.66 -6.29 -8.45
CA GLU A 485 18.67 -7.76 -8.30
C GLU A 485 19.81 -8.27 -7.42
N GLU A 486 20.93 -7.54 -7.43
CA GLU A 486 22.11 -7.78 -6.60
C GLU A 486 21.84 -7.58 -5.10
N GLY A 487 20.73 -6.93 -4.74
CA GLY A 487 20.41 -6.52 -3.38
C GLY A 487 21.24 -5.32 -2.90
N ASN A 488 21.00 -4.90 -1.66
CA ASN A 488 21.76 -3.85 -1.00
C ASN A 488 21.83 -4.12 0.51
N ALA A 489 22.96 -4.64 0.97
CA ALA A 489 23.15 -5.02 2.37
C ALA A 489 23.07 -3.82 3.34
N ALA A 490 23.51 -2.62 2.92
CA ALA A 490 23.44 -1.41 3.75
C ALA A 490 21.99 -0.94 3.97
N ALA A 491 21.11 -1.19 2.99
CA ALA A 491 19.67 -0.92 3.07
C ALA A 491 18.86 -2.15 3.57
N GLY A 492 19.50 -3.28 3.85
CA GLY A 492 18.83 -4.51 4.30
C GLY A 492 17.98 -5.21 3.23
N CYS A 493 18.25 -4.94 1.95
CA CYS A 493 17.61 -5.61 0.82
C CYS A 493 18.41 -6.86 0.41
N PRO A 494 17.85 -8.07 0.46
CA PRO A 494 18.50 -9.26 -0.07
C PRO A 494 18.57 -9.22 -1.61
N ALA A 495 19.42 -10.07 -2.20
CA ALA A 495 19.42 -10.31 -3.62
C ALA A 495 18.16 -11.09 -4.03
N VAL A 496 17.50 -10.63 -5.10
CA VAL A 496 16.27 -11.21 -5.62
C VAL A 496 16.30 -11.12 -7.14
N ALA A 497 16.02 -12.22 -7.84
CA ALA A 497 16.05 -12.22 -9.29
C ALA A 497 15.10 -11.16 -9.88
N ALA A 498 15.54 -10.44 -10.90
CA ALA A 498 14.73 -9.46 -11.61
C ALA A 498 14.76 -9.66 -13.13
N LYS A 499 13.73 -9.17 -13.80
CA LYS A 499 13.62 -9.09 -15.26
C LYS A 499 13.47 -7.64 -15.70
N ASP A 500 13.88 -7.39 -16.93
CA ASP A 500 13.51 -6.22 -17.71
C ASP A 500 12.15 -6.53 -18.34
N SER A 501 11.09 -5.87 -17.85
CA SER A 501 9.72 -6.16 -18.26
C SER A 501 9.22 -5.32 -19.43
N ASP A 502 9.88 -4.20 -19.76
CA ASP A 502 9.50 -3.31 -20.85
C ASP A 502 10.51 -3.27 -22.02
N GLY A 503 11.66 -3.93 -21.86
CA GLY A 503 12.66 -4.14 -22.89
C GLY A 503 13.60 -2.95 -23.09
N ASP A 504 13.66 -2.02 -22.14
CA ASP A 504 14.52 -0.83 -22.22
C ASP A 504 16.00 -1.09 -21.86
N GLY A 505 16.32 -2.33 -21.46
CA GLY A 505 17.65 -2.76 -21.04
C GLY A 505 17.90 -2.61 -19.53
N ILE A 506 16.94 -2.11 -18.76
CA ILE A 506 17.00 -1.92 -17.32
C ILE A 506 16.02 -2.88 -16.66
N LYS A 507 16.52 -3.75 -15.78
CA LYS A 507 15.66 -4.62 -14.97
C LYS A 507 14.80 -3.76 -14.04
N ASP A 508 13.49 -3.95 -14.09
CA ASP A 508 12.51 -3.10 -13.39
C ASP A 508 11.50 -3.91 -12.56
N THR A 509 11.56 -5.24 -12.64
CA THR A 509 10.60 -6.14 -11.99
C THR A 509 11.30 -7.29 -11.29
N PHE A 510 11.23 -7.31 -9.95
CA PHE A 510 11.63 -8.47 -9.17
C PHE A 510 10.67 -9.64 -9.38
N LEU A 511 11.18 -10.87 -9.29
CA LEU A 511 10.43 -12.10 -9.53
C LEU A 511 10.16 -12.85 -8.23
N ASN A 512 8.92 -13.34 -8.06
CA ASN A 512 8.53 -14.23 -6.97
C ASN A 512 8.96 -13.74 -5.56
N VAL A 513 8.79 -12.45 -5.28
CA VAL A 513 9.10 -11.85 -3.98
C VAL A 513 8.04 -12.27 -2.96
N VAL A 514 8.48 -12.99 -1.93
CA VAL A 514 7.61 -13.35 -0.80
C VAL A 514 7.28 -12.10 0.01
N VAL A 515 6.00 -11.91 0.33
CA VAL A 515 5.49 -10.79 1.12
C VAL A 515 6.30 -10.62 2.41
N GLY A 516 6.68 -9.38 2.70
CA GLY A 516 7.54 -9.02 3.84
C GLY A 516 9.04 -9.01 3.53
N THR A 517 9.46 -9.53 2.37
CA THR A 517 10.84 -9.38 1.88
C THR A 517 11.06 -7.94 1.42
N LYS A 518 12.05 -7.25 1.99
CA LYS A 518 12.43 -5.91 1.53
C LYS A 518 13.00 -5.96 0.12
N VAL A 519 12.71 -4.95 -0.70
CA VAL A 519 13.30 -4.79 -2.02
C VAL A 519 13.84 -3.38 -2.20
N CYS A 520 14.88 -3.24 -3.01
CA CYS A 520 15.53 -1.96 -3.27
C CYS A 520 15.38 -1.59 -4.74
N PHE A 521 14.80 -0.43 -5.00
CA PHE A 521 14.79 0.18 -6.32
C PHE A 521 15.77 1.34 -6.34
N GLU A 522 16.59 1.42 -7.39
CA GLU A 522 17.42 2.58 -7.65
C GLU A 522 16.66 3.56 -8.55
N VAL A 523 16.45 4.79 -8.06
CA VAL A 523 15.89 5.88 -8.84
C VAL A 523 17.02 6.58 -9.56
N ILE A 524 16.94 6.61 -10.88
CA ILE A 524 17.91 7.29 -11.74
C ILE A 524 17.22 8.55 -12.27
N PRO A 525 17.63 9.76 -11.85
CA PRO A 525 17.05 10.99 -12.35
C PRO A 525 17.48 11.26 -13.80
N ALA A 526 16.55 11.78 -14.59
CA ALA A 526 16.83 12.29 -15.92
C ALA A 526 17.44 13.69 -15.86
N LYS A 527 18.22 14.03 -16.90
CA LYS A 527 18.65 15.40 -17.14
C LYS A 527 17.44 16.30 -17.40
N ASN A 528 17.28 17.36 -16.59
CA ASN A 528 16.20 18.33 -16.80
C ASN A 528 16.42 19.10 -18.11
N THR A 529 15.55 18.86 -19.10
CA THR A 529 15.52 19.58 -20.38
C THR A 529 14.20 20.34 -20.58
N THR A 530 13.34 20.37 -19.56
CA THR A 530 11.92 20.73 -19.68
C THR A 530 11.56 21.97 -18.89
N VAL A 531 12.16 22.14 -17.71
CA VAL A 531 11.83 23.24 -16.79
C VAL A 531 13.04 24.14 -16.62
N PRO A 532 13.05 25.34 -17.23
CA PRO A 532 14.11 26.32 -17.01
C PRO A 532 14.04 26.90 -15.59
N PRO A 533 15.16 27.42 -15.08
CA PRO A 533 15.21 28.02 -13.75
C PRO A 533 14.48 29.38 -13.71
N THR A 534 13.88 29.69 -12.57
CA THR A 534 13.35 31.02 -12.24
C THR A 534 14.22 31.70 -11.18
N ASN A 535 13.81 32.86 -10.68
CA ASN A 535 14.51 33.53 -9.58
C ASN A 535 14.27 32.87 -8.22
N GLU A 536 13.37 31.88 -8.14
CA GLU A 536 13.05 31.14 -6.93
C GLU A 536 13.28 29.64 -7.14
N PRO A 537 13.55 28.87 -6.08
CA PRO A 537 13.70 27.42 -6.19
C PRO A 537 12.34 26.80 -6.54
N GLN A 538 12.33 25.88 -7.50
CA GLN A 538 11.11 25.20 -7.95
C GLN A 538 11.13 23.73 -7.52
N PHE A 539 10.11 23.32 -6.77
CA PHE A 539 9.96 21.96 -6.27
C PHE A 539 8.87 21.21 -7.02
N TYR A 540 9.16 19.97 -7.40
CA TYR A 540 8.24 19.07 -8.08
C TYR A 540 8.25 17.70 -7.41
N ASN A 541 7.08 17.12 -7.24
CA ASN A 541 6.89 15.85 -6.55
C ASN A 541 6.44 14.77 -7.54
N ALA A 542 7.03 13.58 -7.42
CA ALA A 542 6.53 12.37 -8.04
C ALA A 542 6.29 11.32 -6.95
N PHE A 543 5.43 10.35 -7.22
CA PHE A 543 5.29 9.18 -6.37
C PHE A 543 5.88 7.96 -7.07
N VAL A 544 6.46 7.06 -6.29
CA VAL A 544 6.88 5.73 -6.71
C VAL A 544 6.03 4.74 -5.94
N ASP A 545 5.09 4.11 -6.65
CA ASP A 545 4.22 3.06 -6.16
C ASP A 545 4.91 1.72 -6.39
N VAL A 546 5.06 0.90 -5.34
CA VAL A 546 5.54 -0.48 -5.48
C VAL A 546 4.34 -1.40 -5.48
N ILE A 547 4.21 -2.17 -6.55
CA ILE A 547 3.06 -3.04 -6.80
C ILE A 547 3.47 -4.49 -6.93
N GLY A 548 2.60 -5.38 -6.43
CA GLY A 548 2.55 -6.77 -6.86
C GLY A 548 1.91 -6.81 -8.24
N VAL A 549 2.66 -7.24 -9.24
CA VAL A 549 2.25 -7.23 -10.66
C VAL A 549 0.97 -8.07 -10.84
N GLN A 550 0.92 -9.24 -10.23
CA GLN A 550 -0.28 -10.05 -10.21
C GLN A 550 -1.36 -9.34 -9.39
N GLY A 551 -2.49 -9.03 -10.01
CA GLY A 551 -3.63 -8.35 -9.37
C GLY A 551 -3.44 -6.85 -9.09
N ASN A 552 -2.33 -6.24 -9.53
CA ASN A 552 -2.02 -4.82 -9.30
C ASN A 552 -2.13 -4.42 -7.81
N VAL A 553 -1.56 -5.25 -6.93
CA VAL A 553 -1.67 -5.10 -5.47
C VAL A 553 -0.75 -3.97 -5.00
N GLN A 554 -1.28 -2.98 -4.27
CA GLN A 554 -0.44 -1.91 -3.72
C GLN A 554 0.33 -2.43 -2.49
N LEU A 555 1.67 -2.44 -2.58
CA LEU A 555 2.55 -2.90 -1.52
C LEU A 555 3.19 -1.75 -0.75
N ASP A 556 3.59 -0.68 -1.45
CA ASP A 556 4.18 0.50 -0.83
C ASP A 556 4.03 1.73 -1.72
N LYS A 557 4.30 2.91 -1.16
CA LYS A 557 4.33 4.18 -1.89
C LYS A 557 5.31 5.15 -1.24
N ARG A 558 6.16 5.80 -2.05
CA ARG A 558 7.10 6.82 -1.59
C ARG A 558 7.07 8.05 -2.48
N SER A 559 7.31 9.22 -1.91
CA SER A 559 7.49 10.47 -2.66
C SER A 559 8.96 10.65 -3.07
N VAL A 560 9.18 11.21 -4.26
CA VAL A 560 10.47 11.66 -4.77
C VAL A 560 10.37 13.13 -5.14
N LEU A 561 11.22 13.95 -4.53
CA LEU A 561 11.24 15.39 -4.67
C LEU A 561 12.36 15.82 -5.63
N PHE A 562 12.02 16.69 -6.57
CA PHE A 562 12.94 17.28 -7.53
C PHE A 562 13.03 18.78 -7.30
N LEU A 563 14.25 19.30 -7.18
CA LEU A 563 14.53 20.74 -7.13
C LEU A 563 15.14 21.19 -8.46
N VAL A 564 14.47 22.09 -9.17
CA VAL A 564 15.14 22.93 -10.16
C VAL A 564 15.70 24.15 -9.42
N PRO A 565 17.04 24.28 -9.32
CA PRO A 565 17.66 25.39 -8.63
C PRO A 565 17.34 26.72 -9.33
N PRO A 566 17.34 27.83 -8.57
CA PRO A 566 17.11 29.16 -9.14
C PRO A 566 18.24 29.57 -10.10
N LYS A 567 18.01 30.64 -10.87
CA LYS A 567 19.02 31.23 -11.77
C LYS A 567 20.25 31.71 -11.00
N ASP A 568 21.41 31.62 -11.62
CA ASP A 568 22.61 32.28 -11.13
C ASP A 568 22.41 33.80 -11.15
N LEU A 569 22.95 34.49 -10.14
CA LEU A 569 22.96 35.95 -10.12
C LEU A 569 24.03 36.45 -11.09
N GLY A 570 23.66 37.37 -11.99
CA GLY A 570 24.59 37.99 -12.96
C GLY A 570 24.61 37.38 -14.36
N VAL A 571 23.62 36.56 -14.73
CA VAL A 571 23.40 36.12 -16.12
C VAL A 571 22.20 36.90 -16.68
N ASN A 572 22.48 38.01 -17.37
CA ASN A 572 21.55 38.60 -18.33
C ASN A 572 21.83 38.05 -19.73
#